data_AF-A0A8S3K0Y7-F1
#
_entry.id   AF-A0A8S3K0Y7-F1
#
_cell.length_a   1.000
_cell.length_b   1.000
_cell.length_c   1.000
_cell.angle_alpha   90.00
_cell.angle_beta   90.00
_cell.angle_gamma   90.00
#
_symmetry.space_group_name_H-M   'P 1'
#
loop_
_entity.id
_entity.type
_entity.pdbx_description
1 polymer ?
#
loop_
_entity_poly.entity_id
_entity_poly.type
_entity_poly.pdbx_seq_one_letter_code
_entity_poly.pdbx_strand_id
1 'polypeptide(L)'
;RLFDPRDPQTQISSQSYMPPEYYHGIYDETLDIFTFGLTLNEIFTSTKHSFETLPTGKISFHNKSTIFYELISKCVAYDPKRRSTAIEIEKTLDVFGDSFNELVLMKHPSYMSRSTKEKDKIFIAFYEKLYPHAMKIIEREFPPERLDVPRYAPGIKIDRSAGKENLIQYSVQ
;
A
#
# COMPACT_ATOMS: atom_id res chain seq x y z
N ARG A 1 -27.99 3.65 -27.05
CA ARG A 1 -27.54 4.92 -26.44
C ARG A 1 -26.04 4.82 -26.30
N LEU A 2 -25.28 5.62 -27.05
CA LEU A 2 -23.82 5.71 -26.91
C LEU A 2 -23.55 6.71 -25.77
N PHE A 3 -22.73 6.30 -24.80
CA PHE A 3 -22.40 7.10 -23.62
C PHE A 3 -21.40 8.20 -23.99
N ASP A 4 -21.63 9.44 -23.55
CA ASP A 4 -20.68 10.55 -23.69
C ASP A 4 -19.75 10.55 -22.47
N PRO A 5 -18.45 10.25 -22.63
CA PRO A 5 -17.50 10.20 -21.52
C PRO A 5 -17.21 11.56 -20.87
N ARG A 6 -17.79 12.67 -21.37
CA ARG A 6 -17.61 14.02 -20.83
C ARG A 6 -18.73 14.48 -19.90
N ASP A 7 -19.76 13.67 -19.70
CA ASP A 7 -20.82 13.97 -18.74
C ASP A 7 -20.37 13.63 -17.30
N PRO A 8 -20.27 14.62 -16.38
CA PRO A 8 -19.86 14.41 -14.99
C PRO A 8 -20.75 13.43 -14.21
N GLN A 9 -21.98 13.18 -14.67
CA GLN A 9 -22.88 12.17 -14.08
C GLN A 9 -22.50 10.73 -14.41
N THR A 10 -21.42 10.50 -15.17
CA THR A 10 -20.99 9.16 -15.61
C THR A 10 -19.80 8.59 -14.82
N GLN A 11 -19.44 9.18 -13.68
CA GLN A 11 -18.35 8.67 -12.84
C GLN A 11 -18.78 7.42 -12.04
N ILE A 12 -18.88 6.28 -12.73
CA ILE A 12 -18.92 4.96 -12.10
C ILE A 12 -17.48 4.65 -11.67
N SER A 13 -17.08 5.18 -10.52
CA SER A 13 -15.78 4.89 -9.90
C SER A 13 -16.00 4.16 -8.57
N SER A 14 -15.06 3.28 -8.22
CA SER A 14 -15.00 2.68 -6.89
C SER A 14 -14.47 3.71 -5.91
N GLN A 15 -15.31 4.67 -5.51
CA GLN A 15 -14.94 5.83 -4.66
C GLN A 15 -14.12 5.42 -3.43
N SER A 16 -14.42 4.26 -2.85
CA SER A 16 -13.69 3.74 -1.69
C SER A 16 -12.23 3.42 -1.97
N TYR A 17 -11.81 3.20 -3.21
CA TYR A 17 -10.44 2.86 -3.61
C TYR A 17 -9.67 4.04 -4.21
N MET A 18 -10.32 5.19 -4.36
CA MET A 18 -9.71 6.38 -4.95
C MET A 18 -8.93 7.17 -3.89
N PRO A 19 -7.71 7.64 -4.20
CA PRO A 19 -6.98 8.50 -3.31
C PRO A 19 -7.57 9.92 -3.26
N PRO A 20 -7.19 10.75 -2.27
CA PRO A 20 -7.75 12.09 -2.07
C PRO A 20 -7.61 13.04 -3.28
N GLU A 21 -6.50 12.97 -4.02
CA GLU A 21 -6.24 13.84 -5.17
C GLU A 21 -7.15 13.57 -6.38
N TYR A 22 -7.74 12.37 -6.48
CA TYR A 22 -8.74 12.03 -7.49
C TYR A 22 -9.95 12.99 -7.44
N TYR A 23 -10.38 13.36 -6.24
CA TYR A 23 -11.49 14.28 -6.01
C TYR A 23 -11.16 15.74 -6.35
N HIS A 24 -9.87 16.04 -6.53
CA HIS A 24 -9.36 17.34 -6.97
C HIS A 24 -9.10 17.39 -8.48
N GLY A 25 -9.45 16.33 -9.23
CA GLY A 25 -9.24 16.27 -10.67
C GLY A 25 -7.80 15.94 -11.09
N ILE A 26 -6.98 15.42 -10.18
CA ILE A 26 -5.61 15.00 -10.46
C ILE A 26 -5.64 13.51 -10.82
N TYR A 27 -5.23 13.21 -12.05
CA TYR A 27 -5.23 11.86 -12.61
C TYR A 27 -3.86 11.56 -13.21
N ASP A 28 -3.08 10.73 -12.50
CA ASP A 28 -1.78 10.22 -12.93
C ASP A 28 -1.61 8.76 -12.49
N GLU A 29 -0.48 8.15 -12.82
CA GLU A 29 -0.18 6.75 -12.51
C GLU A 29 -0.14 6.44 -11.00
N THR A 30 0.02 7.45 -10.14
CA THR A 30 0.11 7.25 -8.70
C THR A 30 -1.24 6.85 -8.08
N LEU A 31 -2.35 7.09 -8.79
CA LEU A 31 -3.69 6.63 -8.39
C LEU A 31 -3.76 5.10 -8.41
N ASP A 32 -3.24 4.49 -9.47
CA ASP A 32 -3.22 3.02 -9.61
C ASP A 32 -2.35 2.38 -8.53
N ILE A 33 -1.23 3.02 -8.17
CA ILE A 33 -0.37 2.60 -7.05
C ILE A 33 -1.15 2.58 -5.73
N PHE A 34 -1.92 3.63 -5.47
CA PHE A 34 -2.72 3.73 -4.25
C PHE A 34 -3.79 2.64 -4.20
N THR A 35 -4.57 2.49 -5.28
CA THR A 35 -5.58 1.43 -5.38
C THR A 35 -4.95 0.05 -5.22
N PHE A 36 -3.80 -0.20 -5.85
CA PHE A 36 -3.05 -1.45 -5.72
C PHE A 36 -2.68 -1.73 -4.26
N GLY A 37 -2.19 -0.74 -3.50
CA GLY A 37 -1.85 -0.89 -2.09
C GLY A 37 -3.05 -1.31 -1.22
N LEU A 38 -4.23 -0.71 -1.46
CA LEU A 38 -5.46 -1.11 -0.78
C LEU A 38 -5.86 -2.54 -1.10
N THR A 39 -5.86 -2.89 -2.40
CA THR A 39 -6.19 -4.24 -2.87
C THR A 39 -5.22 -5.26 -2.30
N LEU A 40 -3.92 -4.95 -2.24
CA LEU A 40 -2.91 -5.86 -1.69
C LEU A 40 -3.17 -6.13 -0.20
N ASN A 41 -3.50 -5.11 0.58
CA ASN A 41 -3.89 -5.32 1.98
C ASN A 41 -5.16 -6.18 2.11
N GLU A 42 -6.17 -5.95 1.26
CA GLU A 42 -7.39 -6.75 1.25
C GLU A 42 -7.12 -8.21 0.91
N ILE A 43 -6.23 -8.51 -0.05
CA ILE A 43 -5.82 -9.87 -0.41
C ILE A 43 -5.23 -10.60 0.80
N PHE A 44 -4.28 -9.99 1.51
CA PHE A 44 -3.58 -10.66 2.62
C PHE A 44 -4.37 -10.70 3.93
N THR A 45 -5.35 -9.81 4.11
CA THR A 45 -6.16 -9.77 5.32
C THR A 45 -7.56 -10.33 5.14
N SER A 46 -7.98 -10.58 3.89
CA SER A 46 -9.38 -10.86 3.52
C SER A 46 -10.38 -9.84 4.11
N THR A 47 -9.90 -8.63 4.40
CA THR A 47 -10.65 -7.60 5.11
C THR A 47 -10.65 -6.32 4.28
N LYS A 48 -11.85 -5.83 3.94
CA LYS A 48 -12.02 -4.54 3.26
C LYS A 48 -11.60 -3.40 4.17
N HIS A 49 -11.12 -2.32 3.59
CA HIS A 49 -10.95 -1.06 4.32
C HIS A 49 -12.30 -0.35 4.50
N SER A 50 -12.31 0.59 5.44
CA SER A 50 -13.40 1.55 5.59
C SER A 50 -13.12 2.80 4.75
N PHE A 51 -14.18 3.35 4.18
CA PHE A 51 -14.17 4.62 3.46
C PHE A 51 -15.24 5.52 4.05
N GLU A 52 -14.81 6.67 4.57
CA GLU A 52 -15.70 7.75 4.93
C GLU A 52 -15.95 8.61 3.68
N THR A 53 -17.23 8.78 3.33
CA THR A 53 -17.63 9.65 2.24
C THR A 53 -17.20 11.10 2.48
N LEU A 54 -17.19 11.92 1.43
CA LEU A 54 -16.86 13.35 1.50
C LEU A 54 -17.59 14.06 2.66
N PRO A 55 -16.94 15.03 3.33
CA PRO A 55 -15.76 15.77 2.86
C PRO A 55 -14.40 15.15 3.24
N THR A 56 -14.36 14.12 4.10
CA THR A 56 -13.08 13.61 4.61
C THR A 56 -12.38 12.70 3.61
N GLY A 57 -13.14 11.90 2.83
CA GLY A 57 -12.58 10.94 1.87
C GLY A 57 -11.61 9.95 2.53
N LYS A 58 -11.77 9.72 3.83
CA LYS A 58 -10.76 9.08 4.66
C LYS A 58 -10.83 7.57 4.48
N ILE A 59 -9.67 6.97 4.22
CA ILE A 59 -9.51 5.51 4.14
C ILE A 59 -8.83 5.02 5.41
N SER A 60 -9.34 3.92 5.97
CA SER A 60 -8.77 3.29 7.16
C SER A 60 -8.80 1.77 7.08
N PHE A 61 -7.71 1.13 7.51
CA PHE A 61 -7.61 -0.31 7.58
C PHE A 61 -8.16 -0.82 8.91
N HIS A 62 -9.07 -1.79 8.86
CA HIS A 62 -9.46 -2.55 10.05
C HIS A 62 -8.34 -3.49 10.50
N ASN A 63 -7.73 -4.18 9.52
CA ASN A 63 -6.61 -5.07 9.70
C ASN A 63 -5.46 -4.65 8.78
N LYS A 64 -4.25 -4.66 9.32
CA LYS A 64 -3.02 -4.45 8.55
C LYS A 64 -2.41 -5.79 8.22
N SER A 65 -2.03 -5.98 6.96
CA SER A 65 -1.29 -7.18 6.56
C SER A 65 0.02 -7.29 7.33
N THR A 66 0.35 -8.48 7.81
CA THR A 66 1.68 -8.79 8.38
C THR A 66 2.72 -9.04 7.28
N ILE A 67 2.26 -9.38 6.08
CA ILE A 67 3.06 -9.61 4.88
C ILE A 67 2.99 -8.35 4.01
N PHE A 68 4.13 -7.88 3.51
CA PHE A 68 4.24 -6.66 2.69
C PHE A 68 3.73 -5.38 3.35
N TYR A 69 3.65 -5.30 4.69
CA TYR A 69 3.16 -4.11 5.40
C TYR A 69 3.83 -2.81 4.96
N GLU A 70 5.16 -2.79 4.88
CA GLU A 70 5.91 -1.59 4.50
C GLU A 70 5.65 -1.20 3.03
N LEU A 71 5.60 -2.16 2.12
CA LEU A 71 5.26 -1.94 0.71
C LEU A 71 3.86 -1.34 0.58
N ILE A 72 2.87 -1.95 1.23
CA ILE A 72 1.48 -1.47 1.27
C ILE A 72 1.45 -0.03 1.81
N SER A 73 2.16 0.23 2.90
CA SER A 73 2.20 1.55 3.54
C SER A 73 2.79 2.63 2.64
N LYS A 74 3.80 2.30 1.82
CA LYS A 74 4.31 3.20 0.78
C LYS A 74 3.25 3.43 -0.30
N CYS A 75 2.65 2.36 -0.84
CA CYS A 75 1.63 2.49 -1.89
C CYS A 75 0.47 3.39 -1.49
N VAL A 76 0.00 3.30 -0.24
CA VAL A 76 -1.14 4.10 0.26
C VAL A 76 -0.74 5.40 0.94
N ALA A 77 0.48 5.90 0.69
CA ALA A 77 0.90 7.19 1.22
C ALA A 77 -0.03 8.31 0.73
N TYR A 78 -0.42 9.21 1.65
CA TYR A 78 -1.31 10.33 1.32
C TYR A 78 -0.69 11.26 0.28
N ASP A 79 0.60 11.57 0.42
CA ASP A 79 1.37 12.31 -0.57
C ASP A 79 1.74 11.38 -1.74
N PRO A 80 1.25 11.63 -2.98
CA PRO A 80 1.57 10.82 -4.15
C PRO A 80 3.07 10.65 -4.40
N LYS A 81 3.88 11.67 -4.08
CA LYS A 81 5.34 11.64 -4.28
C LYS A 81 6.07 10.68 -3.35
N ARG A 82 5.40 10.24 -2.28
CA ARG A 82 5.93 9.28 -1.30
C ARG A 82 5.53 7.84 -1.62
N ARG A 83 4.71 7.62 -2.66
CA ARG A 83 4.29 6.29 -3.06
C ARG A 83 5.43 5.59 -3.80
N SER A 84 5.47 4.27 -3.68
CA SER A 84 6.37 3.46 -4.48
C SER A 84 6.03 3.58 -5.95
N THR A 85 7.04 3.49 -6.81
CA THR A 85 6.79 3.37 -8.25
C THR A 85 6.32 1.96 -8.59
N ALA A 86 5.65 1.79 -9.73
CA ALA A 86 5.27 0.46 -10.21
C ALA A 86 6.50 -0.47 -10.34
N ILE A 87 7.64 0.09 -10.76
CA ILE A 87 8.91 -0.63 -10.91
C ILE A 87 9.44 -1.09 -9.55
N GLU A 88 9.40 -0.24 -8.51
CA GLU A 88 9.81 -0.63 -7.15
C GLU A 88 8.91 -1.76 -6.61
N ILE A 89 7.60 -1.70 -6.87
CA ILE A 89 6.64 -2.72 -6.47
C ILE A 89 6.94 -4.04 -7.17
N GLU A 90 7.06 -4.04 -8.51
CA GLU A 90 7.37 -5.22 -9.32
C GLU A 90 8.66 -5.87 -8.84
N LYS A 91 9.74 -5.08 -8.72
CA LYS A 91 11.03 -5.59 -8.26
C LYS A 91 10.97 -6.16 -6.85
N THR A 92 10.20 -5.55 -5.96
CA THR A 92 9.98 -6.07 -4.61
C THR A 92 9.31 -7.43 -4.68
N LEU A 93 8.21 -7.56 -5.42
CA LEU A 93 7.46 -8.81 -5.53
C LEU A 93 8.26 -9.91 -6.23
N ASP A 94 9.06 -9.57 -7.25
CA ASP A 94 9.95 -10.50 -7.94
C ASP A 94 10.97 -11.13 -6.99
N VAL A 95 11.62 -10.31 -6.14
CA VAL A 95 12.59 -10.82 -5.15
C VAL A 95 11.96 -11.89 -4.26
N PHE A 96 10.72 -11.69 -3.81
CA PHE A 96 10.01 -12.71 -3.01
C PHE A 96 9.55 -13.88 -3.86
N GLY A 97 9.03 -13.64 -5.07
CA GLY A 97 8.54 -14.68 -5.97
C GLY A 97 9.65 -15.64 -6.40
N ASP A 98 10.76 -15.12 -6.89
CA ASP A 98 11.94 -15.88 -7.32
C ASP A 98 12.54 -16.66 -6.15
N SER A 99 12.71 -16.00 -5.01
CA SER A 99 13.24 -16.66 -3.80
C SER A 99 12.30 -17.75 -3.29
N PHE A 100 10.98 -17.55 -3.36
CA PHE A 100 10.02 -18.57 -2.93
C PHE A 100 10.07 -19.78 -3.86
N ASN A 101 10.16 -19.53 -5.17
CA ASN A 101 10.31 -20.59 -6.15
C ASN A 101 11.58 -21.42 -5.91
N GLU A 102 12.73 -20.76 -5.77
CA GLU A 102 14.02 -21.44 -5.59
C GLU A 102 14.14 -22.15 -4.23
N LEU A 103 13.74 -21.48 -3.15
CA LEU A 103 13.99 -21.96 -1.79
C LEU A 103 12.89 -22.89 -1.28
N VAL A 104 11.66 -22.77 -1.79
CA VAL A 104 10.52 -23.55 -1.32
C VAL A 104 10.03 -24.50 -2.40
N LEU A 105 9.61 -24.02 -3.56
CA LEU A 105 8.95 -24.87 -4.56
C LEU A 105 9.89 -25.90 -5.19
N MET A 106 11.08 -25.49 -5.60
CA MET A 106 12.06 -26.38 -6.24
C MET A 106 12.67 -27.38 -5.25
N LYS A 107 12.87 -26.98 -3.98
CA LYS A 107 13.47 -27.84 -2.95
C LYS A 107 12.46 -28.74 -2.24
N HIS A 108 11.18 -28.36 -2.24
CA HIS A 108 10.12 -29.11 -1.57
C HIS A 108 8.90 -29.29 -2.49
N PRO A 109 8.97 -30.21 -3.49
CA PRO A 109 7.86 -30.46 -4.42
C PRO A 109 6.53 -30.84 -3.73
N SER A 110 6.60 -31.40 -2.53
CA SER A 110 5.43 -31.70 -1.70
C SER A 110 4.67 -30.48 -1.19
N TYR A 111 5.19 -29.26 -1.37
CA TYR A 111 4.49 -28.03 -1.01
C TYR A 111 3.11 -27.96 -1.67
N MET A 112 3.00 -28.32 -2.95
CA MET A 112 1.74 -28.20 -3.71
C MET A 112 0.62 -29.09 -3.17
N SER A 113 0.95 -30.25 -2.61
CA SER A 113 -0.02 -31.20 -2.05
C SER A 113 -0.42 -30.90 -0.60
N ARG A 114 0.18 -29.90 0.05
CA ARG A 114 -0.14 -29.53 1.43
C ARG A 114 -1.47 -28.79 1.54
N SER A 115 -2.07 -28.85 2.73
CA SER A 115 -3.25 -28.06 3.05
C SER A 115 -2.94 -26.55 3.05
N THR A 116 -3.95 -25.70 2.84
CA THR A 116 -3.79 -24.24 2.89
C THR A 116 -3.13 -23.77 4.19
N LYS A 117 -3.57 -24.30 5.34
CA LYS A 117 -3.00 -23.94 6.65
C LYS A 117 -1.51 -24.25 6.78
N GLU A 118 -1.03 -25.33 6.16
CA GLU A 118 0.40 -25.65 6.14
C GLU A 118 1.16 -24.76 5.16
N LYS A 119 0.57 -24.49 3.99
CA LYS A 119 1.15 -23.55 3.00
C LYS A 119 1.32 -22.15 3.59
N ASP A 120 0.34 -21.66 4.33
CA ASP A 120 0.39 -20.35 5.00
C ASP A 120 1.53 -20.31 6.03
N LYS A 121 1.65 -21.35 6.88
CA LYS A 121 2.75 -21.45 7.85
C LYS A 121 4.13 -21.43 7.19
N ILE A 122 4.28 -22.18 6.09
CA ILE A 122 5.54 -22.23 5.33
C ILE A 122 5.83 -20.87 4.71
N PHE A 123 4.83 -20.23 4.09
CA PHE A 123 4.99 -18.93 3.45
C PHE A 123 5.36 -17.84 4.46
N ILE A 124 4.68 -17.78 5.62
CA ILE A 124 5.00 -16.81 6.68
C ILE A 124 6.43 -17.00 7.18
N ALA A 125 6.83 -18.24 7.48
CA ALA A 125 8.21 -18.53 7.93
C ALA A 125 9.26 -18.19 6.87
N PHE A 126 8.96 -18.43 5.59
CA PHE A 126 9.81 -18.01 4.47
C PHE A 126 9.92 -16.48 4.41
N TYR A 127 8.78 -15.79 4.46
CA TYR A 127 8.70 -14.33 4.34
C TYR A 127 9.50 -13.66 5.46
N GLU A 128 9.26 -14.04 6.72
CA GLU A 128 9.95 -13.50 7.90
C GLU A 128 11.47 -13.68 7.81
N LYS A 129 11.92 -14.84 7.29
CA LYS A 129 13.34 -15.14 7.13
C LYS A 129 13.99 -14.35 5.99
N LEU A 130 13.30 -14.18 4.86
CA LEU A 130 13.82 -13.50 3.68
C LEU A 130 13.78 -11.98 3.81
N TYR A 131 12.76 -11.44 4.49
CA TYR A 131 12.43 -10.02 4.50
C TYR A 131 13.61 -9.09 4.77
N PRO A 132 14.44 -9.29 5.81
CA PRO A 132 15.56 -8.38 6.09
C PRO A 132 16.62 -8.34 4.99
N HIS A 133 16.77 -9.43 4.22
CA HIS A 133 17.69 -9.48 3.10
C HIS A 133 17.08 -8.86 1.84
N ALA A 134 15.84 -9.19 1.54
CA ALA A 134 15.10 -8.61 0.41
C ALA A 134 15.07 -7.07 0.52
N MET A 135 14.75 -6.53 1.69
CA MET A 135 14.69 -5.06 1.87
C MET A 135 16.03 -4.38 1.66
N LYS A 136 17.15 -5.00 2.04
CA LYS A 136 18.49 -4.44 1.73
C LYS A 136 18.79 -4.41 0.23
N ILE A 137 18.27 -5.37 -0.54
CA ILE A 137 18.42 -5.38 -2.00
C ILE A 137 17.62 -4.23 -2.59
N ILE A 138 16.34 -4.10 -2.18
CA ILE A 138 15.43 -3.07 -2.66
C ILE A 138 15.94 -1.68 -2.29
N GLU A 139 16.36 -1.44 -1.05
CA GLU A 139 16.88 -0.13 -0.60
C GLU A 139 18.17 0.29 -1.33
N ARG A 140 18.94 -0.66 -1.87
CA ARG A 140 20.14 -0.35 -2.66
C ARG A 140 19.77 0.09 -4.08
N GLU A 141 18.72 -0.47 -4.65
CA GLU A 141 18.27 -0.21 -6.01
C GLU A 141 17.32 1.00 -6.08
N PHE A 142 16.44 1.11 -5.09
CA PHE A 142 15.52 2.21 -4.85
C PHE A 142 15.85 2.79 -3.48
N PRO A 143 16.96 3.55 -3.35
CA PRO A 143 17.22 4.27 -2.13
C PRO A 143 16.01 5.16 -1.86
N PRO A 144 15.57 5.31 -0.61
CA PRO A 144 14.58 6.32 -0.29
C PRO A 144 15.17 7.64 -0.75
N GLU A 145 14.66 8.17 -1.87
CA GLU A 145 15.03 9.50 -2.32
C GLU A 145 14.81 10.40 -1.11
N ARG A 146 15.83 11.20 -0.81
CA ARG A 146 15.63 12.42 -0.04
C ARG A 146 14.65 13.26 -0.84
N LEU A 147 13.36 12.97 -0.76
CA LEU A 147 12.36 14.02 -0.83
C LEU A 147 12.86 15.01 0.19
N ASP A 148 13.32 16.17 -0.29
CA ASP A 148 13.71 17.28 0.55
C ASP A 148 12.72 17.29 1.70
N VAL A 149 13.21 17.01 2.92
CA VAL A 149 12.50 17.42 4.12
C VAL A 149 12.14 18.85 3.80
N PRO A 150 10.85 19.25 3.70
CA PRO A 150 10.55 20.64 3.45
C PRO A 150 11.33 21.37 4.54
N ARG A 151 12.34 22.15 4.14
CA ARG A 151 12.99 23.06 5.05
C ARG A 151 11.84 23.95 5.47
N TYR A 152 11.31 23.67 6.65
CA TYR A 152 10.47 24.58 7.38
C TYR A 152 9.27 25.08 6.54
N ALA A 153 8.17 24.33 6.50
CA ALA A 153 6.88 24.98 6.35
C ALA A 153 6.64 25.74 7.68
N PRO A 154 6.71 27.08 7.73
CA PRO A 154 6.43 27.82 8.96
C PRO A 154 4.94 27.61 9.25
N GLY A 155 4.61 26.78 10.25
CA GLY A 155 3.22 26.66 10.71
C GLY A 155 2.83 25.34 11.37
N ILE A 156 3.53 24.23 11.16
CA ILE A 156 3.12 22.94 11.72
C ILE A 156 3.96 22.62 12.96
N LYS A 157 3.38 22.84 14.15
CA LYS A 157 3.93 22.34 15.42
C LYS A 157 3.53 20.87 15.57
N ILE A 158 4.48 19.96 15.42
CA ILE A 158 4.32 18.56 15.83
C ILE A 158 4.53 18.52 17.34
N ASP A 159 3.44 18.37 18.10
CA ASP A 159 3.53 18.10 19.52
C ASP A 159 4.06 16.68 19.72
N ARG A 160 5.28 16.56 20.26
CA ARG A 160 5.93 15.28 20.56
C ARG A 160 5.60 14.76 21.96
N SER A 161 4.47 15.17 22.52
CA SER A 161 4.01 14.77 23.84
C SER A 161 2.58 14.22 23.78
N ALA A 162 2.37 13.08 23.14
CA ALA A 162 1.15 12.30 23.35
C ALA A 162 1.38 10.82 23.07
N GLY A 163 1.78 10.09 24.12
CA GLY A 163 1.47 8.68 24.21
C GLY A 163 -0.03 8.49 24.44
N LYS A 164 -0.59 7.42 23.85
CA LYS A 164 -1.94 6.88 24.04
C LYS A 164 -3.10 7.82 23.69
N GLU A 165 -3.85 7.37 22.69
CA GLU A 165 -5.18 7.85 22.28
C GLU A 165 -5.23 9.31 21.83
N ASN A 166 -5.53 9.56 20.54
CA ASN A 166 -6.63 10.46 20.18
C ASN A 166 -6.86 10.61 18.68
N LEU A 167 -8.14 10.85 18.39
CA LEU A 167 -8.69 11.35 17.16
C LEU A 167 -7.96 12.59 16.69
N ILE A 168 -7.72 12.67 15.37
CA ILE A 168 -7.36 13.91 14.71
C ILE A 168 -8.67 14.49 14.13
N GLN A 169 -9.14 15.59 14.70
CA GLN A 169 -10.19 16.45 14.13
C GLN A 169 -9.54 17.59 13.34
N TYR A 170 -10.11 17.95 12.20
CA TYR A 170 -9.82 19.24 11.55
C TYR A 170 -11.12 19.91 11.09
N SER A 171 -11.28 21.18 11.52
CA SER A 171 -12.25 22.13 11.01
C SER A 171 -11.60 23.01 9.94
N VAL A 172 -12.35 23.35 8.90
CA VAL A 172 -11.94 24.24 7.81
C VAL A 172 -12.32 25.68 8.18
N GLN A 173 -11.38 26.62 8.03
CA GLN A 173 -11.68 28.06 7.92
C GLN A 173 -11.90 28.42 6.45
#